data_AF-A0A2D7IFM3-F1
#
_entry.id   AF-A0A2D7IFM3-F1
#
_cell.length_a   1.000
_cell.length_b   1.000
_cell.length_c   1.000
_cell.angle_alpha   90.00
_cell.angle_beta   90.00
_cell.angle_gamma   90.00
#
_symmetry.space_group_name_H-M   'P 1'
#
loop_
_entity.id
_entity.type
_entity.pdbx_description
1 polymer ?
#
loop_
_entity_poly.entity_id
_entity_poly.type
_entity_poly.pdbx_seq_one_letter_code
_entity_poly.pdbx_strand_id
1 'polypeptide(L)' 'MQIQDDIKTLHNYEAFARFIKMIHELREETIEELHEASVDGIQQVSGRIITYDQILQLVNWNELSKKHLDRM' A
#
# COMPACT_ATOMS: atom_id res chain seq x y z
N MET A 1 15.35 -12.27 -13.73
CA MET A 1 14.64 -11.62 -12.60
C MET A 1 13.23 -11.35 -13.05
N GLN A 2 12.26 -12.08 -12.50
CA GLN A 2 10.86 -11.73 -12.64
C GLN A 2 10.48 -10.97 -11.38
N ILE A 3 9.95 -9.76 -11.50
CA ILE A 3 9.55 -8.90 -10.37
C ILE A 3 8.70 -9.63 -9.33
N GLN A 4 7.90 -10.60 -9.77
CA GLN A 4 7.08 -11.45 -8.92
C GLN A 4 7.91 -12.36 -7.99
N ASP A 5 9.05 -12.88 -8.46
CA ASP A 5 9.95 -13.69 -7.64
C ASP A 5 10.72 -12.84 -6.63
N ASP A 6 11.06 -11.59 -7.01
CA ASP A 6 11.69 -10.63 -6.11
C ASP A 6 10.73 -10.25 -4.96
N ILE A 7 9.47 -9.95 -5.28
CA ILE A 7 8.43 -9.66 -4.28
C ILE A 7 8.19 -10.84 -3.35
N LYS A 8 8.09 -12.07 -3.88
CA LYS A 8 7.97 -13.28 -3.05
C LYS A 8 9.13 -13.44 -2.08
N THR A 9 10.35 -13.11 -2.53
CA THR A 9 11.53 -13.12 -1.67
C THR A 9 11.40 -12.08 -0.56
N LEU A 10 10.95 -10.87 -0.90
CA LEU A 10 10.73 -9.77 0.05
C LEU A 10 9.66 -10.08 1.10
N HIS A 11 8.63 -10.88 0.78
CA HIS A 11 7.58 -11.30 1.72
C HIS A 11 8.09 -12.08 2.95
N ASN A 12 9.35 -12.55 2.93
CA ASN A 12 9.97 -13.22 4.06
C ASN A 12 10.55 -12.26 5.10
N TYR A 13 10.68 -10.98 4.77
CA TYR A 13 11.25 -9.98 5.65
C TYR A 13 10.17 -9.13 6.32
N GLU A 14 10.12 -9.17 7.64
CA GLU A 14 9.16 -8.38 8.44
C GLU A 14 9.33 -6.87 8.21
N ALA A 15 10.56 -6.40 8.01
CA ALA A 15 10.84 -5.00 7.70
C ALA A 15 10.15 -4.54 6.41
N PHE A 16 10.10 -5.40 5.39
CA PHE A 16 9.35 -5.13 4.16
C PHE A 16 7.85 -5.03 4.45
N ALA A 17 7.33 -5.95 5.26
CA ALA A 17 5.93 -5.96 5.65
C ALA A 17 5.53 -4.67 6.40
N ARG A 18 6.34 -4.19 7.34
CA ARG A 18 6.13 -2.89 8.02
C ARG A 18 6.22 -1.70 7.07
N PHE A 19 7.13 -1.73 6.10
CA PHE A 19 7.21 -0.69 5.09
C PHE A 19 5.95 -0.64 4.21
N ILE A 20 5.43 -1.79 3.78
CA ILE A 20 4.16 -1.84 3.04
C ILE A 20 2.98 -1.42 3.91
N LYS A 21 2.98 -1.73 5.22
CA LYS A 21 1.97 -1.24 6.16
C LYS A 21 1.93 0.30 6.19
N MET A 22 3.09 0.95 6.23
CA MET A 22 3.17 2.42 6.14
C MET A 22 2.54 2.93 4.84
N ILE A 23 2.74 2.27 3.70
CA ILE A 23 2.10 2.65 2.43
C ILE A 23 0.58 2.45 2.50
N HIS A 24 0.12 1.37 3.14
CA HIS A 24 -1.30 1.14 3.38
C HIS A 24 -1.91 2.26 4.23
N GLU A 25 -1.27 2.66 5.32
CA GLU A 25 -1.69 3.76 6.19
C GLU A 25 -1.76 5.09 5.42
N LEU A 26 -0.73 5.42 4.62
CA LEU A 26 -0.74 6.59 3.75
C LEU A 26 -1.91 6.60 2.75
N ARG A 27 -2.34 5.42 2.27
CA ARG A 27 -3.53 5.30 1.42
C ARG A 27 -4.78 5.70 2.18
N GLU A 28 -4.97 5.17 3.39
CA GLU A 28 -6.14 5.48 4.21
C GLU A 28 -6.19 6.98 4.56
N GLU A 29 -5.06 7.57 4.98
CA GLU A 29 -4.95 9.01 5.22
C GLU A 29 -5.33 9.82 3.97
N THR A 30 -4.88 9.39 2.79
CA THR A 30 -5.21 10.08 1.53
C THR A 30 -6.68 9.91 1.14
N ILE A 31 -7.33 8.79 1.51
CA ILE A 31 -8.78 8.61 1.35
C ILE A 31 -9.54 9.58 2.25
N GLU A 32 -9.06 9.79 3.49
CA GLU A 32 -9.64 10.80 4.38
C GLU A 32 -9.49 12.21 3.79
N GLU A 33 -8.33 12.55 3.23
CA GLU A 33 -8.11 13.83 2.51
C GLU A 33 -9.11 14.01 1.34
N LEU A 34 -9.52 12.93 0.66
CA LEU A 34 -10.46 13.00 -0.46
C LEU A 34 -11.83 13.51 -0.04
N HIS A 35 -12.29 13.18 1.18
CA HIS A 35 -13.57 13.66 1.69
C HIS A 35 -13.57 15.17 1.92
N GLU A 36 -12.40 15.77 2.17
CA GLU A 36 -12.24 17.21 2.41
C GLU A 36 -11.80 17.98 1.15
N ALA A 37 -11.51 17.27 0.06
CA ALA A 37 -10.96 17.87 -1.16
C ALA A 37 -11.98 18.74 -1.90
N SER A 38 -11.52 19.91 -2.37
CA SER A 38 -12.26 20.70 -3.35
C SER A 38 -12.36 19.96 -4.69
N VAL A 39 -13.31 20.39 -5.55
CA VAL A 39 -13.49 19.81 -6.90
C VAL A 39 -12.18 19.77 -7.69
N ASP A 40 -11.36 20.81 -7.59
CA ASP A 40 -10.06 20.91 -8.27
C ASP A 40 -9.00 19.96 -7.66
N GLY A 41 -9.10 19.65 -6.36
CA GLY A 41 -8.17 18.77 -5.64
C GLY A 41 -8.50 17.28 -5.75
N ILE A 42 -9.76 16.91 -6.03
CA ILE A 42 -10.23 15.52 -6.10
C ILE A 42 -9.38 14.69 -7.07
N GLN A 43 -9.03 15.21 -8.24
CA GLN A 43 -8.28 14.45 -9.24
C GLN A 43 -6.86 14.12 -8.75
N GLN A 44 -6.19 15.07 -8.08
CA GLN A 44 -4.84 14.87 -7.57
C GLN A 44 -4.82 13.85 -6.43
N VAL A 45 -5.77 13.96 -5.50
CA VAL A 45 -5.92 13.03 -4.37
C VAL A 45 -6.26 11.63 -4.88
N SER A 46 -7.19 11.52 -5.84
CA SER A 46 -7.54 10.24 -6.48
C SER A 46 -6.33 9.59 -7.16
N GLY A 47 -5.47 10.35 -7.84
CA GLY A 47 -4.26 9.83 -8.46
C GLY A 47 -3.25 9.25 -7.46
N ARG A 48 -3.12 9.88 -6.28
CA ARG A 48 -2.30 9.35 -5.17
C ARG A 48 -2.86 8.03 -4.65
N ILE A 49 -4.18 7.96 -4.40
CA ILE A 49 -4.85 6.74 -3.93
C ILE A 49 -4.60 5.58 -4.90
N ILE A 50 -4.78 5.81 -6.21
CA ILE A 50 -4.53 4.80 -7.25
C ILE A 50 -3.09 4.30 -7.21
N THR A 51 -2.13 5.20 -7.00
CA THR A 51 -0.71 4.84 -6.93
C THR A 51 -0.42 3.93 -5.75
N TYR A 52 -0.97 4.23 -4.57
CA TYR A 52 -0.83 3.36 -3.40
C TYR A 52 -1.52 2.00 -3.61
N ASP A 53 -2.73 1.99 -4.18
CA ASP A 53 -3.45 0.75 -4.50
C ASP A 53 -2.66 -0.15 -5.45
N GLN A 54 -2.03 0.42 -6.48
CA GLN A 54 -1.19 -0.35 -7.40
C GLN A 54 -0.02 -1.03 -6.69
N ILE A 55 0.63 -0.34 -5.74
CA ILE A 55 1.71 -0.92 -4.94
C ILE A 55 1.17 -2.04 -4.05
N LEU A 56 0.06 -1.81 -3.34
CA LEU A 56 -0.56 -2.79 -2.45
C LEU A 56 -1.05 -4.04 -3.19
N GLN A 57 -1.57 -3.88 -4.41
CA GLN A 57 -1.93 -4.98 -5.29
C GLN A 57 -0.71 -5.76 -5.77
N LEU A 58 0.34 -5.05 -6.20
CA LEU A 58 1.58 -5.66 -6.70
C LEU A 58 2.22 -6.58 -5.65
N VAL A 59 2.17 -6.19 -4.38
CA VAL A 59 2.75 -6.94 -3.25
C VAL A 59 1.75 -7.86 -2.56
N ASN A 60 0.53 -8.01 -3.08
CA ASN A 60 -0.54 -8.78 -2.43
C ASN A 60 -0.66 -8.49 -0.92
N TRP A 61 -0.91 -7.23 -0.56
CA TRP A 61 -0.94 -6.76 0.84
C TRP A 61 -1.80 -7.64 1.76
N ASN A 62 -2.93 -8.15 1.27
CA ASN A 62 -3.82 -9.03 2.04
C ASN A 62 -3.14 -10.35 2.47
N GLU A 63 -2.26 -10.89 1.64
CA GLU A 63 -1.47 -12.08 1.98
C GLU A 63 -0.30 -11.72 2.90
N LEU A 64 0.41 -10.62 2.59
CA LEU A 64 1.57 -10.16 3.35
C LEU A 64 1.22 -9.79 4.79
N SER A 65 0.12 -9.04 4.98
CA SER A 65 -0.39 -8.64 6.30
C SER A 65 -0.79 -9.84 7.16
N LYS A 66 -1.49 -10.83 6.58
CA LYS A 66 -1.85 -12.07 7.29
C LYS A 66 -0.63 -12.88 7.72
N LYS A 67 0.41 -12.93 6.88
CA LYS A 67 1.65 -13.68 7.19
C LYS A 67 2.40 -13.11 8.40
N HIS A 68 2.33 -11.79 8.61
CA HIS A 68 3.06 -11.08 9.67
C HIS A 68 2.12 -10.45 10.71
N LEU A 69 0.86 -10.91 10.79
CA LEU A 69 -0.21 -10.29 11.59
C LEU A 69 0.16 -10.15 13.07
N ASP A 70 0.87 -11.13 13.63
CA ASP A 70 1.30 -11.15 15.04
C ASP A 70 2.51 -10.21 15.33
N ARG A 71 3.12 -9.62 14.30
CA ARG A 71 4.38 -8.85 14.37
C ARG A 71 4.25 -7.42 13.84
N MET A 72 3.05 -7.00 13.47
CA MET A 72 2.69 -5.69 12.94
C MET A 72 1.86 -4.89 13.94
#